data_AF-A0A060WVZ2-F1
#
_entry.id   AF-A0A060WVZ2-F1
#
_cell.length_a   1.000
_cell.length_b   1.000
_cell.length_c   1.000
_cell.angle_alpha   90.00
_cell.angle_beta   90.00
_cell.angle_gamma   90.00
#
_symmetry.space_group_name_H-M   'P 1'
#
loop_
_entity.id
_entity.type
_entity.pdbx_description
1 polymer ?
#
loop_
_entity_poly.entity_id
_entity_poly.type
_entity_poly.pdbx_seq_one_letter_code
_entity_poly.pdbx_strand_id
1 'polypeptide(L)'
;MLNSIWGKKNSSLVFGSSVTLVCTTSFSPHPQSKLIAGRIIPAIATTTAAVAGLMCVELYKLVQGHRKISSYRSGYINLAVQYCVLSEPLGPQRFTVAGKEYSLWDDFLVYGRCDRGQEMTLGELLLHIKQTYNLEITGLFYGNAVLYDVGSNHTERLVKSVSDVVSLVTKIEVPQHLHMLEMFPSFAEDEDCETVPPIRYLFR
;
A
#
# COMPACT_ATOMS: atom_id res chain seq x y z
N MET A 1 -12.87 -10.83 -34.48
CA MET A 1 -13.06 -9.36 -34.47
C MET A 1 -12.99 -8.91 -33.02
N LEU A 2 -11.80 -8.47 -32.58
CA LEU A 2 -11.48 -7.07 -32.24
C LEU A 2 -12.15 -6.65 -30.91
N ASN A 3 -11.39 -6.61 -29.80
CA ASN A 3 -10.75 -5.41 -29.20
C ASN A 3 -11.81 -4.38 -28.77
N SER A 4 -11.88 -3.78 -27.59
CA SER A 4 -10.94 -3.34 -26.54
C SER A 4 -11.85 -2.75 -25.43
N ILE A 5 -11.50 -2.69 -24.15
CA ILE A 5 -11.07 -1.43 -23.50
C ILE A 5 -10.55 -1.79 -22.10
N TRP A 6 -9.31 -1.41 -21.88
CA TRP A 6 -8.55 -1.45 -20.63
C TRP A 6 -9.03 -0.39 -19.63
N GLY A 7 -8.86 -0.70 -18.33
CA GLY A 7 -8.03 0.12 -17.45
C GLY A 7 -8.68 1.17 -16.56
N LYS A 8 -8.80 0.85 -15.26
CA LYS A 8 -8.30 1.72 -14.17
C LYS A 8 -8.23 0.92 -12.86
N LYS A 9 -7.09 0.27 -12.61
CA LYS A 9 -6.69 -0.19 -11.27
C LYS A 9 -6.10 1.03 -10.55
N ASN A 10 -6.83 1.60 -9.61
CA ASN A 10 -6.27 2.50 -8.59
C ASN A 10 -5.94 1.64 -7.38
N SER A 11 -4.64 1.42 -7.17
CA SER A 11 -4.07 0.86 -5.95
C SER A 11 -4.32 1.86 -4.82
N SER A 12 -5.36 1.61 -4.04
CA SER A 12 -5.55 2.25 -2.74
C SER A 12 -5.18 1.20 -1.69
N LEU A 13 -4.25 1.55 -0.81
CA LEU A 13 -3.95 0.80 0.40
C LEU A 13 -5.24 0.64 1.19
N VAL A 14 -5.87 -0.53 1.08
CA VAL A 14 -6.99 -0.92 1.94
C VAL A 14 -6.38 -1.46 3.21
N PHE A 15 -6.32 -0.62 4.25
CA PHE A 15 -6.22 -1.11 5.62
C PHE A 15 -7.44 -2.02 5.85
N GLY A 16 -7.22 -3.33 5.79
CA GLY A 16 -8.25 -4.35 5.81
C GLY A 16 -8.89 -4.51 7.19
N SER A 17 -9.71 -3.54 7.60
CA SER A 17 -10.85 -3.81 8.47
C SER A 17 -12.09 -3.82 7.59
N SER A 18 -12.36 -4.94 6.92
CA SER A 18 -13.58 -5.09 6.12
C SER A 18 -14.79 -5.16 7.05
N VAL A 19 -15.40 -4.00 7.32
CA VAL A 19 -16.75 -3.92 7.91
C VAL A 19 -17.73 -3.93 6.74
N THR A 20 -18.18 -5.10 6.34
CA THR A 20 -19.20 -5.25 5.29
C THR A 20 -20.57 -4.95 5.89
N LEU A 21 -21.20 -3.86 5.46
CA LEU A 21 -22.52 -3.46 5.94
C LEU A 21 -23.61 -4.13 5.07
N VAL A 22 -24.38 -5.06 5.62
CA VAL A 22 -25.56 -5.63 4.93
C VAL A 22 -26.82 -5.15 5.65
N CYS A 23 -27.48 -4.14 5.10
CA CYS A 23 -28.79 -3.68 5.53
C CYS A 23 -29.87 -4.19 4.56
N THR A 24 -30.61 -5.22 4.93
CA THR A 24 -31.83 -5.63 4.21
C THR A 24 -33.03 -4.86 4.78
N THR A 25 -33.38 -3.74 4.16
CA THR A 25 -34.65 -3.04 4.44
C THR A 25 -35.62 -3.29 3.29
N SER A 26 -36.68 -4.06 3.54
CA SER A 26 -37.84 -4.19 2.66
C SER A 26 -38.69 -2.91 2.71
N PHE A 27 -38.51 -2.03 1.72
CA PHE A 27 -39.24 -0.77 1.60
C PHE A 27 -39.92 -0.66 0.21
N SER A 28 -41.17 -0.17 0.21
CA SER A 28 -42.16 -0.06 -0.88
C SER A 28 -41.61 0.39 -2.27
N PRO A 29 -42.27 0.13 -3.42
CA PRO A 29 -41.63 0.13 -4.75
C PRO A 29 -41.26 1.49 -5.35
N HIS A 30 -41.67 2.62 -4.75
CA HIS A 30 -41.43 3.96 -5.31
C HIS A 30 -40.06 4.60 -4.96
N PRO A 31 -39.50 4.48 -3.74
CA PRO A 31 -38.16 5.02 -3.41
C PRO A 31 -36.97 4.25 -3.99
N GLN A 32 -37.17 3.06 -4.58
CA GLN A 32 -36.05 2.25 -5.09
C GLN A 32 -35.30 2.93 -6.25
N SER A 33 -36.00 3.71 -7.09
CA SER A 33 -35.37 4.45 -8.19
C SER A 33 -34.37 5.51 -7.70
N LYS A 34 -34.67 6.18 -6.58
CA LYS A 34 -33.80 7.21 -5.98
C LYS A 34 -32.56 6.59 -5.31
N LEU A 35 -32.70 5.43 -4.68
CA LEU A 35 -31.58 4.72 -4.07
C LEU A 35 -30.59 4.20 -5.13
N ILE A 36 -31.11 3.64 -6.23
CA ILE A 36 -30.29 3.05 -7.30
C ILE A 36 -29.65 4.16 -8.17
N ALA A 37 -30.37 5.24 -8.48
CA ALA A 37 -29.82 6.36 -9.24
C ALA A 37 -28.84 7.22 -8.42
N GLY A 38 -29.06 7.34 -7.10
CA GLY A 38 -28.24 8.15 -6.20
C GLY A 38 -27.10 7.41 -5.51
N ARG A 39 -26.97 6.07 -5.69
CA ARG A 39 -26.04 5.21 -4.93
C ARG A 39 -26.08 5.49 -3.41
N ILE A 40 -27.29 5.66 -2.87
CA ILE A 40 -27.48 6.03 -1.47
C ILE A 40 -27.24 4.78 -0.60
N ILE A 41 -26.27 4.86 0.32
CA ILE A 41 -26.00 3.83 1.31
C ILE A 41 -26.89 4.09 2.53
N PRO A 42 -27.80 3.16 2.91
CA PRO A 42 -28.64 3.33 4.07
C PRO A 42 -27.81 3.31 5.35
N ALA A 43 -28.03 4.28 6.24
CA ALA A 43 -27.37 4.37 7.53
C ALA A 43 -28.38 4.75 8.63
N ILE A 44 -28.24 4.14 9.81
CA ILE A 44 -29.05 4.41 10.99
C ILE A 44 -28.13 4.75 12.18
N ALA A 45 -28.57 5.66 13.04
CA ALA A 45 -27.76 6.16 14.17
C ALA A 45 -27.35 5.03 15.15
N THR A 46 -28.17 3.99 15.28
CA THR A 46 -27.93 2.89 16.23
C THR A 46 -26.74 2.02 15.84
N THR A 47 -26.58 1.68 14.56
CA THR A 47 -25.42 0.91 14.08
C THR A 47 -24.14 1.74 14.13
N THR A 48 -24.22 3.03 13.84
CA THR A 48 -23.06 3.95 13.94
C THR A 48 -22.61 4.15 15.37
N ALA A 49 -23.54 4.33 16.32
CA ALA A 49 -23.21 4.42 17.75
C ALA A 49 -22.58 3.11 18.28
N ALA A 50 -23.12 1.95 17.88
CA ALA A 50 -22.57 0.65 18.27
C ALA A 50 -21.14 0.43 17.75
N VAL A 51 -20.89 0.72 16.47
CA VAL A 51 -19.56 0.61 15.86
C VAL A 51 -18.57 1.60 16.49
N ALA A 52 -18.98 2.85 16.72
CA ALA A 52 -18.14 3.85 17.39
C ALA A 52 -17.76 3.43 18.81
N GLY A 53 -18.71 2.85 19.57
CA GLY A 53 -18.43 2.30 20.90
C GLY A 53 -17.36 1.21 20.88
N LEU A 54 -17.44 0.26 19.95
CA LEU A 54 -16.41 -0.78 19.79
C LEU A 54 -15.05 -0.19 19.37
N MET A 55 -15.03 0.80 18.47
CA MET A 55 -13.79 1.48 18.07
C MET A 55 -13.09 2.15 19.25
N CYS A 56 -13.84 2.81 20.14
CA CYS A 56 -13.29 3.46 21.33
C CYS A 56 -12.64 2.46 22.30
N VAL A 57 -13.19 1.23 22.42
CA VAL A 57 -12.61 0.18 23.27
C VAL A 57 -11.26 -0.30 22.71
N GLU A 58 -11.16 -0.53 21.40
CA GLU A 58 -9.90 -0.92 20.76
C GLU A 58 -8.86 0.23 20.81
N LEU A 59 -9.29 1.48 20.67
CA LEU A 59 -8.42 2.66 20.82
C LEU A 59 -7.79 2.71 22.23
N TYR A 60 -8.56 2.36 23.27
CA TYR A 60 -8.04 2.34 24.64
C TYR A 60 -6.92 1.31 24.82
N LYS A 61 -7.00 0.15 24.14
CA LYS A 61 -5.93 -0.86 24.13
C LYS A 61 -4.67 -0.38 23.40
N LEU A 62 -4.86 0.39 22.33
CA LEU A 62 -3.76 0.99 21.57
C LEU A 62 -3.01 2.04 22.40
N VAL A 63 -3.73 2.90 23.12
CA VAL A 63 -3.14 3.89 24.04
C VAL A 63 -2.41 3.22 25.21
N GLN A 64 -2.89 2.08 25.69
CA GLN A 64 -2.18 1.27 26.70
C GLN A 64 -0.93 0.55 26.16
N GLY A 65 -0.68 0.57 24.84
CA GLY A 65 0.51 -0.02 24.24
C GLY A 65 0.47 -1.55 24.17
N HIS A 66 -0.71 -2.15 24.05
CA HIS A 66 -0.83 -3.60 23.85
C HIS A 66 -0.15 -4.04 22.54
N ARG A 67 0.84 -4.93 22.63
CA ARG A 67 1.60 -5.45 21.48
C ARG A 67 1.14 -6.83 20.98
N LYS A 68 0.34 -7.54 21.76
CA LYS A 68 -0.12 -8.89 21.41
C LYS A 68 -1.37 -8.79 20.53
N ILE A 69 -1.34 -9.48 19.38
CA ILE A 69 -2.48 -9.50 18.45
C ILE A 69 -3.75 -10.08 19.08
N SER A 70 -3.61 -11.04 20.00
CA SER A 70 -4.70 -11.65 20.76
C SER A 70 -5.47 -10.69 21.68
N SER A 71 -4.90 -9.50 21.96
CA SER A 71 -5.58 -8.46 22.73
C SER A 71 -6.60 -7.69 21.90
N TYR A 72 -6.43 -7.67 20.58
CA TYR A 72 -7.29 -6.94 19.66
C TYR A 72 -8.41 -7.85 19.14
N ARG A 73 -9.55 -7.23 18.84
CA ARG A 73 -10.70 -7.93 18.25
C ARG A 73 -11.27 -7.12 17.09
N SER A 74 -11.43 -7.76 15.94
CA SER A 74 -12.22 -7.26 14.82
C SER A 74 -13.68 -7.60 15.04
N GLY A 75 -14.57 -6.61 14.98
CA GLY A 75 -15.99 -6.78 15.23
C GLY A 75 -16.85 -6.70 13.98
N TYR A 76 -17.76 -7.65 13.82
CA TYR A 76 -18.82 -7.65 12.82
C TYR A 76 -20.17 -7.59 13.54
N ILE A 77 -20.98 -6.57 13.23
CA ILE A 77 -22.30 -6.37 13.83
C ILE A 77 -23.37 -6.31 12.75
N ASN A 78 -24.42 -7.12 12.90
CA ASN A 78 -25.67 -7.01 12.18
C ASN A 78 -26.83 -6.92 13.19
N LEU A 79 -27.29 -5.69 13.47
CA LEU A 79 -28.37 -5.44 14.44
C LEU A 79 -29.75 -5.92 13.98
N ALA A 80 -29.95 -6.16 12.68
CA ALA A 80 -31.24 -6.67 12.18
C ALA A 80 -31.51 -8.11 12.66
N VAL A 81 -30.44 -8.91 12.81
CA VAL A 81 -30.50 -10.28 13.33
C VAL A 81 -29.90 -10.36 14.75
N GLN A 82 -29.58 -9.21 15.36
CA GLN A 82 -28.90 -9.12 16.66
C GLN A 82 -27.60 -9.97 16.72
N TYR A 83 -26.90 -10.02 15.59
CA TYR A 83 -25.71 -10.83 15.41
C TYR A 83 -24.46 -9.99 15.63
N CYS A 84 -23.61 -10.39 16.57
CA CYS A 84 -22.33 -9.75 16.83
C CYS A 84 -21.24 -10.81 16.94
N VAL A 85 -20.20 -10.69 16.14
CA VAL A 85 -19.04 -11.59 16.14
C VAL A 85 -17.78 -10.77 16.35
N LEU A 86 -16.97 -11.20 17.30
CA LEU A 86 -15.64 -10.67 17.53
C LEU A 86 -14.62 -11.74 17.18
N SER A 87 -13.70 -11.45 16.26
CA SER A 87 -12.63 -12.35 15.86
C SER A 87 -11.27 -11.73 16.13
N GLU A 88 -10.24 -12.55 16.23
CA GLU A 88 -8.86 -12.03 16.21
C GLU A 88 -8.54 -11.44 14.84
N PRO A 89 -7.85 -10.29 14.75
CA PRO A 89 -7.36 -9.80 13.48
C PRO A 89 -6.32 -10.78 12.92
N LEU A 90 -6.27 -10.87 11.59
CA LEU A 90 -5.25 -11.66 10.92
C LEU A 90 -3.89 -10.99 11.11
N GLY A 91 -2.86 -11.81 11.34
CA GLY A 91 -1.48 -11.34 11.34
C GLY A 91 -1.08 -10.80 9.96
N PRO A 92 0.00 -10.02 9.89
CA PRO A 92 0.50 -9.55 8.60
C PRO A 92 0.89 -10.72 7.72
N GLN A 93 0.54 -10.66 6.44
CA GLN A 93 1.00 -11.63 5.46
C GLN A 93 2.52 -11.54 5.39
N ARG A 94 3.18 -12.70 5.56
CA ARG A 94 4.63 -12.84 5.44
C ARG A 94 4.96 -13.48 4.12
N PHE A 95 6.05 -13.04 3.53
CA PHE A 95 6.58 -13.57 2.28
C PHE A 95 8.10 -13.57 2.37
N THR A 96 8.74 -14.47 1.62
CA THR A 96 10.20 -14.62 1.63
C THR A 96 10.79 -13.99 0.38
N VAL A 97 11.80 -13.14 0.55
CA VAL A 97 12.59 -12.60 -0.57
C VAL A 97 14.05 -12.94 -0.30
N ALA A 98 14.68 -13.68 -1.22
CA ALA A 98 16.04 -14.21 -1.12
C ALA A 98 16.37 -14.85 0.25
N GLY A 99 15.45 -15.69 0.75
CA GLY A 99 15.64 -16.43 2.01
C GLY A 99 15.45 -15.62 3.30
N LYS A 100 15.10 -14.33 3.22
CA LYS A 100 14.70 -13.51 4.38
C LYS A 100 13.18 -13.36 4.41
N GLU A 101 12.57 -13.49 5.58
CA GLU A 101 11.15 -13.22 5.78
C GLU A 101 10.90 -11.71 5.87
N TYR A 102 9.97 -11.23 5.07
CA TYR A 102 9.43 -9.88 5.09
C TYR A 102 7.92 -9.91 5.28
N SER A 103 7.37 -8.77 5.67
CA SER A 103 5.95 -8.51 5.84
C SER A 103 5.56 -7.24 5.09
N LEU A 104 4.26 -7.00 4.94
CA LEU A 104 3.70 -5.76 4.37
C LEU A 104 4.13 -4.46 5.07
N TRP A 105 4.66 -4.56 6.31
CA TRP A 105 5.08 -3.40 7.11
C TRP A 105 6.57 -3.13 7.02
N ASP A 106 7.33 -4.02 6.38
CA ASP A 106 8.75 -3.85 6.19
C ASP A 106 9.01 -2.95 4.98
N ASP A 107 10.05 -2.14 5.05
CA ASP A 107 10.46 -1.24 3.98
C ASP A 107 11.98 -1.24 3.86
N PHE A 108 12.48 -1.06 2.63
CA PHE A 108 13.90 -0.81 2.41
C PHE A 108 14.17 0.69 2.53
N LEU A 109 14.67 1.11 3.68
CA LEU A 109 15.02 2.50 3.95
C LEU A 109 16.35 2.85 3.28
N VAL A 110 16.31 3.84 2.39
CA VAL A 110 17.51 4.36 1.71
C VAL A 110 17.59 5.86 1.90
N TYR A 111 18.74 6.33 2.39
CA TYR A 111 19.03 7.75 2.49
C TYR A 111 19.61 8.25 1.17
N GLY A 112 18.89 9.17 0.54
CA GLY A 112 19.18 9.65 -0.80
C GLY A 112 20.34 10.63 -0.88
N ARG A 113 20.68 11.30 0.24
CA ARG A 113 21.87 12.16 0.31
C ARG A 113 22.98 11.43 1.05
N CYS A 114 24.09 11.22 0.37
CA CYS A 114 25.31 10.75 1.02
C CYS A 114 25.86 11.83 1.96
N ASP A 115 26.77 11.47 2.87
CA ASP A 115 27.40 12.40 3.84
C ASP A 115 28.03 13.66 3.21
N ARG A 116 28.27 13.63 1.89
CA ARG A 116 28.80 14.74 1.08
C ARG A 116 27.73 15.74 0.62
N GLY A 117 26.46 15.53 0.94
CA GLY A 117 25.32 16.38 0.56
C GLY A 117 24.87 16.23 -0.89
N GLN A 118 25.50 15.35 -1.68
CA GLN A 118 25.11 15.05 -3.05
C GLN A 118 24.01 13.98 -3.09
N GLU A 119 23.04 14.15 -3.98
CA GLU A 119 22.01 13.14 -4.24
C GLU A 119 22.61 11.90 -4.90
N MET A 120 22.22 10.73 -4.39
CA MET A 120 22.67 9.44 -4.88
C MET A 120 22.21 9.23 -6.33
N THR A 121 23.11 8.72 -7.15
CA THR A 121 22.78 8.33 -8.53
C THR A 121 21.96 7.04 -8.55
N LEU A 122 21.22 6.80 -9.64
CA LEU A 122 20.48 5.55 -9.79
C LEU A 122 21.40 4.32 -9.75
N GLY A 123 22.60 4.41 -10.33
CA GLY A 123 23.59 3.31 -10.27
C GLY A 123 24.07 3.01 -8.84
N GLU A 124 24.31 4.05 -8.04
CA GLU A 124 24.68 3.90 -6.64
C GLU A 124 23.53 3.31 -5.81
N LEU A 125 22.26 3.67 -6.11
CA LEU A 125 21.09 3.07 -5.46
C LEU A 125 21.03 1.56 -5.64
N LEU A 126 21.19 1.09 -6.88
CA LEU A 126 21.17 -0.34 -7.20
C LEU A 126 22.31 -1.08 -6.48
N LEU A 127 23.50 -0.48 -6.48
CA LEU A 127 24.68 -1.04 -5.81
C LEU A 127 24.52 -1.05 -4.29
N HIS A 128 23.92 -0.03 -3.70
CA HIS A 128 23.67 0.05 -2.25
C HIS A 128 22.74 -1.07 -1.78
N ILE A 129 21.70 -1.38 -2.54
CA ILE A 129 20.77 -2.48 -2.22
C ILE A 129 21.46 -3.83 -2.39
N LYS A 130 22.24 -4.00 -3.46
CA LYS A 130 23.06 -5.20 -3.64
C LYS A 130 24.04 -5.41 -2.49
N GLN A 131 24.70 -4.37 -2.00
CA GLN A 131 25.67 -4.49 -0.90
C GLN A 131 25.01 -4.72 0.47
N THR A 132 23.90 -4.04 0.75
CA THR A 132 23.27 -4.04 2.07
C THR A 132 22.37 -5.27 2.26
N TYR A 133 21.61 -5.62 1.23
CA TYR A 133 20.60 -6.67 1.31
C TYR A 133 20.98 -7.95 0.56
N ASN A 134 22.03 -7.91 -0.28
CA ASN A 134 22.45 -9.00 -1.17
C ASN A 134 21.34 -9.42 -2.14
N LEU A 135 20.66 -8.43 -2.71
CA LEU A 135 19.56 -8.57 -3.67
C LEU A 135 19.92 -7.87 -4.99
N GLU A 136 19.71 -8.55 -6.11
CA GLU A 136 19.92 -7.97 -7.44
C GLU A 136 18.61 -7.43 -8.02
N ILE A 137 18.53 -6.12 -8.24
CA ILE A 137 17.35 -5.47 -8.81
C ILE A 137 17.33 -5.66 -10.32
N THR A 138 16.29 -6.33 -10.83
CA THR A 138 16.01 -6.49 -12.27
C THR A 138 15.19 -5.34 -12.82
N GLY A 139 14.27 -4.80 -12.02
CA GLY A 139 13.39 -3.70 -12.42
C GLY A 139 13.11 -2.75 -11.26
N LEU A 140 12.96 -1.46 -11.54
CA LEU A 140 12.61 -0.45 -10.55
C LEU A 140 11.50 0.44 -11.08
N PHE A 141 10.42 0.56 -10.31
CA PHE A 141 9.21 1.27 -10.69
C PHE A 141 8.88 2.39 -9.70
N TYR A 142 8.35 3.50 -10.23
CA TYR A 142 7.78 4.59 -9.45
C TYR A 142 6.35 4.84 -9.92
N GLY A 143 5.37 4.40 -9.12
CA GLY A 143 3.97 4.35 -9.56
C GLY A 143 3.82 3.52 -10.84
N ASN A 144 3.42 4.17 -11.94
CA ASN A 144 3.28 3.52 -13.26
C ASN A 144 4.50 3.71 -14.17
N ALA A 145 5.54 4.40 -13.70
CA ALA A 145 6.73 4.74 -14.47
C ALA A 145 7.86 3.71 -14.21
N VAL A 146 8.50 3.25 -15.28
CA VAL A 146 9.68 2.36 -15.20
C VAL A 146 10.94 3.21 -15.12
N LEU A 147 11.64 3.17 -13.97
CA LEU A 147 12.89 3.89 -13.77
C LEU A 147 14.07 3.11 -14.38
N TYR A 148 14.13 1.81 -14.11
CA TYR A 148 15.17 0.89 -14.55
C TYR A 148 14.58 -0.48 -14.87
N ASP A 149 15.12 -1.15 -15.89
CA ASP A 149 14.82 -2.53 -16.26
C ASP A 149 16.05 -3.13 -16.95
N VAL A 150 16.47 -4.34 -16.57
CA VAL A 150 17.64 -5.05 -17.13
C VAL A 150 17.45 -5.34 -18.62
N GLY A 151 16.21 -5.51 -19.10
CA GLY A 151 15.92 -5.71 -20.52
C GLY A 151 16.08 -4.46 -21.39
N SER A 152 16.27 -3.28 -20.77
CA SER A 152 16.30 -1.99 -21.45
C SER A 152 17.71 -1.38 -21.48
N ASN A 153 18.11 -0.80 -22.62
CA ASN A 153 19.39 -0.08 -22.77
C ASN A 153 19.35 1.31 -22.08
N HIS A 154 19.08 1.35 -20.77
CA HIS A 154 18.97 2.59 -19.99
C HIS A 154 20.26 2.96 -19.24
N THR A 155 21.43 2.63 -19.80
CA THR A 155 22.73 2.95 -19.19
C THR A 155 22.92 4.45 -18.94
N GLU A 156 22.34 5.29 -19.78
CA GLU A 156 22.35 6.76 -19.64
C GLU A 156 21.65 7.26 -18.37
N ARG A 157 20.66 6.52 -17.84
CA ARG A 157 19.89 6.91 -16.65
C ARG A 157 20.62 6.57 -15.36
N LEU A 158 21.55 5.59 -15.39
CA LEU A 158 22.30 5.16 -14.21
C LEU A 158 23.19 6.26 -13.64
N VAL A 159 23.65 7.18 -14.50
CA VAL A 159 24.54 8.29 -14.13
C VAL A 159 23.75 9.49 -13.55
N LYS A 160 22.44 9.54 -13.78
CA LYS A 160 21.59 10.65 -13.30
C LYS A 160 21.17 10.45 -11.85
N SER A 161 20.81 11.56 -11.19
CA SER A 161 20.23 11.53 -9.85
C SER A 161 18.86 10.86 -9.87
N VAL A 162 18.43 10.29 -8.75
CA VAL A 162 17.13 9.60 -8.65
C VAL A 162 15.99 10.58 -8.96
N SER A 163 16.03 11.82 -8.43
CA SER A 163 15.05 12.86 -8.71
C SER A 163 14.96 13.23 -10.19
N ASP A 164 16.10 13.38 -10.87
CA ASP A 164 16.14 13.68 -12.30
C ASP A 164 15.55 12.53 -13.12
N VAL A 165 15.85 11.28 -12.77
CA VAL A 165 15.28 10.11 -13.47
C VAL A 165 13.76 10.07 -13.27
N VAL A 166 13.27 10.29 -12.06
CA VAL A 166 11.82 10.34 -11.79
C VAL A 166 11.16 11.45 -12.61
N SER A 167 11.73 12.66 -12.62
CA SER A 167 11.23 13.79 -13.41
C SER A 167 11.19 13.47 -14.91
N LEU A 168 12.25 12.86 -15.45
CA LEU A 168 12.34 12.49 -16.86
C LEU A 168 11.28 11.48 -17.29
N VAL A 169 11.01 10.46 -16.49
CA VAL A 169 10.07 9.39 -16.86
C VAL A 169 8.62 9.83 -16.61
N THR A 170 8.35 10.51 -15.50
CA THR A 170 6.99 10.98 -15.18
C THR A 170 6.60 12.25 -15.94
N LYS A 171 7.58 13.00 -16.47
CA LYS A 171 7.41 14.34 -17.07
C LYS A 171 6.83 15.36 -16.08
N ILE A 172 6.94 15.08 -14.79
CA ILE A 172 6.45 15.92 -13.70
C ILE A 172 7.65 16.19 -12.79
N GLU A 173 7.94 17.45 -12.54
CA GLU A 173 8.99 17.83 -11.60
C GLU A 173 8.62 17.39 -10.18
N VAL A 174 9.60 16.83 -9.46
CA VAL A 174 9.40 16.40 -8.08
C VAL A 174 9.17 17.65 -7.21
N PRO A 175 8.04 17.75 -6.48
CA PRO A 175 7.77 18.92 -5.64
C PRO A 175 8.81 19.07 -4.53
N GLN A 176 9.22 20.31 -4.21
CA GLN A 176 10.21 20.58 -3.15
C GLN A 176 9.78 20.17 -1.74
N HIS A 177 8.47 20.02 -1.50
CA HIS A 177 7.94 19.57 -0.21
C HIS A 177 7.94 18.04 -0.07
N LEU A 178 8.31 17.31 -1.12
CA LEU A 178 8.37 15.86 -1.08
C LEU A 178 9.65 15.44 -0.34
N HIS A 179 9.48 14.81 0.82
CA HIS A 179 10.60 14.32 1.64
C HIS A 179 10.96 12.85 1.37
N MET A 180 10.06 12.11 0.71
CA MET A 180 10.19 10.68 0.49
C MET A 180 9.66 10.28 -0.87
N LEU A 181 10.38 9.40 -1.56
CA LEU A 181 9.91 8.67 -2.74
C LEU A 181 9.71 7.20 -2.39
N GLU A 182 8.55 6.65 -2.74
CA GLU A 182 8.28 5.22 -2.65
C GLU A 182 8.49 4.58 -4.01
N MET A 183 9.43 3.64 -4.10
CA MET A 183 9.76 2.91 -5.31
C MET A 183 9.52 1.41 -5.10
N PHE A 184 9.11 0.71 -6.15
CA PHE A 184 8.83 -0.72 -6.11
C PHE A 184 9.92 -1.46 -6.90
N PRO A 185 10.78 -2.26 -6.24
CA PRO A 185 11.76 -3.08 -6.92
C PRO A 185 11.17 -4.43 -7.37
N SER A 186 11.74 -4.96 -8.44
CA SER A 186 11.67 -6.36 -8.85
C SER A 186 13.08 -6.95 -8.72
N PHE A 187 13.18 -8.15 -8.15
CA PHE A 187 14.47 -8.81 -7.88
C PHE A 187 14.68 -10.01 -8.81
N ALA A 188 15.94 -10.35 -9.09
CA ALA A 188 16.30 -11.48 -9.96
C ALA A 188 16.05 -12.83 -9.27
N GLU A 189 16.25 -12.86 -7.95
CA GLU A 189 16.20 -14.09 -7.16
C GLU A 189 14.77 -14.64 -7.00
N ASP A 190 13.76 -13.81 -7.22
CA ASP A 190 12.34 -14.13 -7.01
C ASP A 190 11.46 -13.47 -8.10
N GLU A 191 11.68 -13.80 -9.38
CA GLU A 191 10.89 -13.26 -10.51
C GLU A 191 9.37 -13.53 -10.40
N ASP A 192 8.97 -14.57 -9.65
CA ASP A 192 7.57 -14.97 -9.45
C ASP A 192 6.91 -14.35 -8.19
N CYS A 193 7.63 -13.53 -7.42
CA CYS A 193 7.10 -12.97 -6.19
C CYS A 193 6.31 -11.68 -6.46
N GLU A 194 4.98 -11.75 -6.37
CA GLU A 194 4.08 -10.62 -6.63
C GLU A 194 4.18 -9.49 -5.59
N THR A 195 4.71 -9.77 -4.39
CA THR A 195 4.74 -8.82 -3.27
C THR A 195 6.15 -8.67 -2.73
N VAL A 196 6.69 -7.46 -2.86
CA VAL A 196 8.04 -7.10 -2.43
C VAL A 196 7.96 -5.82 -1.59
N PRO A 197 8.79 -5.65 -0.54
CA PRO A 197 8.79 -4.44 0.28
C PRO A 197 9.21 -3.24 -0.58
N PRO A 198 8.53 -2.09 -0.45
CA PRO A 198 8.90 -0.90 -1.19
C PRO A 198 10.24 -0.34 -0.69
N ILE A 199 10.97 0.32 -1.58
CA ILE A 199 12.13 1.14 -1.26
C ILE A 199 11.64 2.54 -0.91
N ARG A 200 11.84 2.93 0.34
CA ARG A 200 11.57 4.29 0.82
C ARG A 200 12.86 5.10 0.72
N TYR A 201 12.91 5.95 -0.29
CA TYR A 201 14.03 6.85 -0.55
C TYR A 201 13.76 8.20 0.09
N LEU A 202 14.54 8.52 1.12
CA LEU A 202 14.42 9.77 1.87
C LEU A 202 15.39 10.81 1.30
N PHE A 203 14.89 12.00 0.98
CA PHE A 203 15.74 13.09 0.49
C PHE A 203 16.60 13.74 1.58
N ARG A 204 16.31 13.48 2.87
CA ARG A 204 16.96 14.08 4.04
C ARG A 204 17.29 13.05 5.10
#